data_AF-A0A1M7DUT6-F1
#
_entry.id   AF-A0A1M7DUT6-F1
#
_cell.length_a   1.000
_cell.length_b   1.000
_cell.length_c   1.000
_cell.angle_alpha   90.00
_cell.angle_beta   90.00
_cell.angle_gamma   90.00
#
_symmetry.space_group_name_H-M   'P 1'
#
loop_
_entity.id
_entity.type
_entity.pdbx_description
1 polymer ?
#
loop_
_entity_poly.entity_id
_entity_poly.type
_entity_poly.pdbx_seq_one_letter_code
_entity_poly.pdbx_strand_id
1 'polypeptide(L)'
;MVKKLSERALHFIERLGKSREYEIDLEILEKHLNFYHLQNSFEILRFQKSFSGLHIQDIVIHIFTPKQIKQHKGVNTYHWEGQTLFSINESFYIAENGEIALRDCGCDSYDFYFYFERFETFIEQQAFFEEYRYYIRLPGLGNDLICNINFLSEYFSDYDFIDECSDKYHRMWKNNLHLLHARLYPEGWIIFFDSLSENERHKLIEELKTKNIIA
;
A
#
# COMPACT_ATOMS: atom_id res chain seq x y z
N MET A 1 -5.66 6.46 -15.61
CA MET A 1 -4.90 7.71 -15.38
C MET A 1 -3.82 7.41 -14.35
N VAL A 2 -2.60 7.89 -14.54
CA VAL A 2 -1.49 7.67 -13.58
C VAL A 2 -1.75 8.48 -12.32
N LYS A 3 -1.81 7.84 -11.14
CA LYS A 3 -1.97 8.55 -9.86
C LYS A 3 -0.73 9.41 -9.63
N LYS A 4 -0.92 10.71 -9.50
CA LYS A 4 0.15 11.65 -9.18
C LYS A 4 0.29 11.72 -7.67
N LEU A 5 1.52 11.63 -7.16
CA LEU A 5 1.79 11.78 -5.74
C LEU A 5 1.45 13.20 -5.26
N SER A 6 0.93 13.29 -4.05
CA SER A 6 0.71 14.50 -3.29
C SER A 6 2.05 15.16 -2.93
N GLU A 7 2.02 16.46 -2.61
CA GLU A 7 3.23 17.18 -2.14
C GLU A 7 3.80 16.54 -0.87
N ARG A 8 2.92 16.05 0.02
CA ARG A 8 3.30 15.32 1.23
C ARG A 8 4.10 14.06 0.89
N ALA A 9 3.61 13.25 -0.04
CA ALA A 9 4.29 12.04 -0.49
C ALA A 9 5.61 12.31 -1.23
N LEU A 10 5.65 13.38 -2.04
CA LEU A 10 6.89 13.79 -2.71
C LEU A 10 7.96 14.20 -1.71
N HIS A 11 7.62 15.06 -0.74
CA HIS A 11 8.54 15.47 0.31
C HIS A 11 9.00 14.28 1.18
N PHE A 12 8.10 13.34 1.45
CA PHE A 12 8.42 12.09 2.14
C PHE A 12 9.49 11.27 1.39
N ILE A 13 9.31 11.05 0.08
CA ILE A 13 10.31 10.36 -0.77
C ILE A 13 11.64 11.11 -0.79
N GLU A 14 11.60 12.44 -0.96
CA GLU A 14 12.82 13.26 -1.05
C GLU A 14 13.67 13.15 0.21
N ARG A 15 13.02 13.19 1.38
CA ARG A 15 13.72 13.06 2.67
C ARG A 15 14.27 11.66 2.91
N LEU A 16 13.53 10.61 2.53
CA LEU A 16 14.01 9.23 2.63
C LEU A 16 15.23 8.99 1.73
N GLY A 17 15.28 9.66 0.58
CA GLY A 17 16.34 9.52 -0.38
C GLY A 17 16.23 8.23 -1.21
N LYS A 18 16.95 8.23 -2.32
CA LYS A 18 16.94 7.14 -3.31
C LYS A 18 18.37 6.79 -3.69
N SER A 19 18.76 5.53 -3.52
CA SER A 19 20.06 5.06 -3.95
C SER A 19 20.13 4.96 -5.47
N ARG A 20 21.04 5.73 -6.07
CA ARG A 20 21.29 5.71 -7.52
C ARG A 20 21.90 4.39 -8.00
N GLU A 21 22.39 3.54 -7.10
CA GLU A 21 22.95 2.24 -7.47
C GLU A 21 21.90 1.28 -8.04
N TYR A 22 20.61 1.58 -7.87
CA TYR A 22 19.49 0.80 -8.41
C TYR A 22 18.88 1.42 -9.68
N GLU A 23 19.47 2.49 -10.20
CA GLU A 23 19.06 3.09 -11.48
C GLU A 23 19.48 2.18 -12.63
N ILE A 24 18.52 1.90 -13.51
CA ILE A 24 18.68 1.03 -14.67
C ILE A 24 18.13 1.76 -15.88
N ASP A 25 18.87 1.72 -16.98
CA ASP A 25 18.38 2.20 -18.27
C ASP A 25 17.11 1.45 -18.68
N LEU A 26 16.05 2.20 -19.02
CA LEU A 26 14.73 1.61 -19.28
C LEU A 26 14.69 0.78 -20.57
N GLU A 27 15.48 1.12 -21.58
CA GLU A 27 15.51 0.34 -22.82
C GLU A 27 16.20 -1.01 -22.60
N ILE A 28 17.25 -1.02 -21.76
CA ILE A 28 17.92 -2.27 -21.37
C ILE A 28 16.97 -3.12 -20.51
N LEU A 29 16.27 -2.50 -19.56
CA LEU A 29 15.31 -3.19 -18.72
C LEU A 29 14.14 -3.77 -19.52
N GLU A 30 13.58 -3.01 -20.45
CA GLU A 30 12.48 -3.44 -21.32
C GLU A 30 12.87 -4.70 -22.11
N LYS A 31 14.09 -4.72 -22.67
CA LYS A 31 14.63 -5.92 -23.33
C LYS A 31 14.79 -7.10 -22.38
N HIS A 32 15.24 -6.84 -21.16
CA HIS A 32 15.41 -7.86 -20.12
C HIS A 32 14.06 -8.46 -19.69
N LEU A 33 12.99 -7.66 -19.67
CA LEU A 33 11.66 -8.11 -19.27
C LEU A 33 11.08 -9.17 -20.21
N ASN A 34 11.60 -9.32 -21.44
CA ASN A 34 11.22 -10.40 -22.36
C ASN A 34 11.52 -11.81 -21.82
N PHE A 35 12.34 -11.95 -20.77
CA PHE A 35 12.53 -13.23 -20.07
C PHE A 35 11.30 -13.69 -19.30
N TYR A 36 10.41 -12.76 -18.97
CA TYR A 36 9.18 -13.02 -18.26
C TYR A 36 8.05 -12.87 -19.28
N HIS A 37 7.19 -13.88 -19.42
CA HIS A 37 6.08 -13.87 -20.37
C HIS A 37 4.95 -12.92 -19.92
N LEU A 38 5.29 -11.65 -19.73
CA LEU A 38 4.40 -10.63 -19.23
C LEU A 38 3.34 -10.26 -20.27
N GLN A 39 2.12 -10.01 -19.81
CA GLN A 39 1.07 -9.42 -20.61
C GLN A 39 1.36 -7.93 -20.86
N ASN A 40 1.95 -7.26 -19.88
CA ASN A 40 2.31 -5.85 -19.94
C ASN A 40 3.48 -5.53 -19.01
N SER A 41 4.56 -4.93 -19.53
CA SER A 41 5.74 -4.53 -18.77
C SER A 41 5.67 -3.11 -18.19
N PHE A 42 4.64 -2.33 -18.53
CA PHE A 42 4.57 -0.90 -18.26
C PHE A 42 4.71 -0.55 -16.78
N GLU A 43 3.96 -1.22 -15.89
CA GLU A 43 4.00 -0.90 -14.46
C GLU A 43 5.32 -1.35 -13.81
N ILE A 44 5.94 -2.42 -14.30
CA ILE A 44 7.28 -2.85 -13.85
C ILE A 44 8.35 -1.83 -14.24
N LEU A 45 8.33 -1.35 -15.49
CA LEU A 45 9.24 -0.30 -15.96
C LEU A 45 9.03 1.00 -15.17
N ARG A 46 7.77 1.39 -14.97
CA ARG A 46 7.41 2.60 -14.22
C ARG A 46 7.84 2.50 -12.76
N PHE A 47 7.62 1.36 -12.11
CA PHE A 47 8.07 1.12 -10.75
C PHE A 47 9.59 1.24 -10.65
N GLN A 48 10.34 0.57 -11.54
CA GLN A 48 11.80 0.63 -11.51
C GLN A 48 12.30 2.07 -11.70
N LYS A 49 11.69 2.82 -12.64
CA LYS A 49 12.03 4.23 -12.87
C LYS A 49 11.80 5.09 -11.64
N SER A 50 10.61 4.98 -11.06
CA SER A 50 10.14 5.93 -10.04
C SER A 50 10.64 5.58 -8.64
N PHE A 51 10.61 4.30 -8.25
CA PHE A 51 10.73 3.89 -6.85
C PHE A 51 11.94 3.00 -6.54
N SER A 52 12.58 2.39 -7.54
CA SER A 52 13.72 1.50 -7.26
C SER A 52 14.90 2.25 -6.63
N GLY A 53 15.40 1.76 -5.50
CA GLY A 53 16.41 2.40 -4.68
C GLY A 53 15.86 3.27 -3.55
N LEU A 54 14.52 3.41 -3.41
CA LEU A 54 13.92 4.15 -2.30
C LEU A 54 14.21 3.44 -0.96
N HIS A 55 14.67 4.21 0.02
CA HIS A 55 14.93 3.71 1.38
C HIS A 55 13.68 3.89 2.24
N ILE A 56 13.02 2.81 2.62
CA ILE A 56 11.89 2.87 3.57
C ILE A 56 12.30 2.09 4.80
N GLN A 57 12.46 2.80 5.92
CA GLN A 57 13.08 2.26 7.13
C GLN A 57 14.49 1.73 6.79
N ASP A 58 14.80 0.48 7.14
CA ASP A 58 16.10 -0.15 6.87
C ASP A 58 16.13 -0.98 5.57
N ILE A 59 15.11 -0.83 4.71
CA ILE A 59 14.92 -1.65 3.50
C ILE A 59 15.05 -0.78 2.24
N VAL A 60 15.79 -1.29 1.25
CA VAL A 60 15.87 -0.67 -0.09
C VAL A 60 14.92 -1.36 -1.04
N ILE A 61 13.92 -0.61 -1.52
CA ILE A 61 12.88 -1.12 -2.41
C ILE A 61 13.41 -1.24 -3.85
N HIS A 62 13.36 -2.42 -4.45
CA HIS A 62 13.77 -2.65 -5.84
C HIS A 62 13.28 -4.01 -6.37
N ILE A 63 13.08 -4.14 -7.69
CA ILE A 63 12.88 -5.46 -8.32
C ILE A 63 14.22 -5.99 -8.82
N PHE A 64 14.94 -5.15 -9.59
CA PHE A 64 16.18 -5.53 -10.25
C PHE A 64 17.34 -4.67 -9.75
N THR A 65 18.52 -5.28 -9.72
CA THR A 65 19.80 -4.59 -9.60
C THR A 65 20.45 -4.41 -10.98
N PRO A 66 21.24 -3.34 -11.22
CA PRO A 66 21.94 -3.19 -12.50
C PRO A 66 22.88 -4.35 -12.81
N LYS A 67 23.43 -5.01 -11.79
CA LYS A 67 24.28 -6.20 -11.95
C LYS A 67 23.51 -7.37 -12.56
N GLN A 68 22.28 -7.65 -12.09
CA GLN A 68 21.44 -8.71 -12.65
C GLN A 68 21.12 -8.44 -14.12
N ILE A 69 20.74 -7.20 -14.45
CA ILE A 69 20.42 -6.81 -15.82
C ILE A 69 21.64 -6.96 -16.75
N LYS A 70 22.80 -6.42 -16.35
CA LYS A 70 24.06 -6.55 -17.14
C LYS A 70 24.48 -8.01 -17.36
N GLN A 71 24.25 -8.86 -16.37
CA GLN A 71 24.59 -10.28 -16.44
C GLN A 71 23.49 -11.15 -17.10
N HIS A 72 22.41 -10.54 -17.59
CA HIS A 72 21.24 -11.26 -18.14
C HIS A 72 20.70 -12.32 -17.17
N LYS A 73 20.75 -12.03 -15.86
CA LYS A 73 20.24 -12.92 -14.81
C LYS A 73 18.84 -12.51 -14.42
N GLY A 74 17.93 -13.46 -14.42
CA GLY A 74 16.57 -13.23 -13.94
C GLY A 74 16.46 -13.14 -12.42
N VAL A 75 15.26 -12.78 -11.96
CA VAL A 75 14.82 -12.86 -10.57
C VAL A 75 13.74 -13.93 -10.45
N ASN A 76 13.55 -14.46 -9.25
CA ASN A 76 12.44 -15.37 -9.00
C ASN A 76 11.13 -14.58 -9.11
N THR A 77 10.17 -15.15 -9.84
CA THR A 77 8.82 -14.59 -9.98
C THR A 77 7.80 -15.61 -9.50
N TYR A 78 6.63 -15.12 -9.13
CA TYR A 78 5.49 -15.94 -8.74
C TYR A 78 4.34 -15.70 -9.73
N HIS A 79 3.46 -16.67 -9.85
CA HIS A 79 2.26 -16.56 -10.68
C HIS A 79 1.04 -16.66 -9.77
N TRP A 80 0.22 -15.62 -9.74
CA TRP A 80 -0.97 -15.55 -8.89
C TRP A 80 -2.09 -14.82 -9.62
N GLU A 81 -3.29 -15.42 -9.64
CA GLU A 81 -4.47 -14.85 -10.30
C GLU A 81 -4.22 -14.37 -11.76
N GLY A 82 -3.39 -15.11 -12.49
CA GLY A 82 -3.04 -14.78 -13.88
C GLY A 82 -2.09 -13.60 -14.05
N GLN A 83 -1.46 -13.12 -12.96
CA GLN A 83 -0.43 -12.08 -12.95
C GLN A 83 0.94 -12.70 -12.64
N THR A 84 2.01 -12.13 -13.22
CA THR A 84 3.39 -12.37 -12.77
C THR A 84 3.75 -11.36 -11.68
N LEU A 85 4.24 -11.86 -10.54
CA LEU A 85 4.62 -11.08 -9.36
C LEU A 85 6.14 -11.05 -9.20
N PHE A 86 6.65 -9.86 -8.91
CA PHE A 86 8.05 -9.58 -8.63
C PHE A 86 8.20 -9.14 -7.17
N SER A 87 9.14 -9.73 -6.44
CA SER A 87 9.47 -9.23 -5.09
C SER A 87 10.08 -7.83 -5.21
N ILE A 88 9.63 -6.90 -4.36
CA ILE A 88 10.20 -5.55 -4.22
C ILE A 88 10.95 -5.36 -2.89
N ASN A 89 10.66 -6.23 -1.92
CA ASN A 89 11.42 -6.51 -0.72
C ASN A 89 10.99 -7.88 -0.14
N GLU A 90 11.37 -8.19 1.10
CA GLU A 90 11.08 -9.49 1.73
C GLU A 90 9.57 -9.79 1.88
N SER A 91 8.74 -8.76 2.05
CA SER A 91 7.31 -8.92 2.37
C SER A 91 6.38 -8.54 1.22
N PHE A 92 6.78 -7.60 0.38
CA PHE A 92 5.96 -7.02 -0.68
C PHE A 92 6.37 -7.50 -2.07
N TYR A 93 5.34 -7.64 -2.90
CA TYR A 93 5.43 -8.03 -4.29
C TYR A 93 4.66 -7.03 -5.15
N ILE A 94 5.11 -6.80 -6.38
CA ILE A 94 4.37 -6.04 -7.39
C ILE A 94 3.97 -6.97 -8.53
N ALA A 95 2.70 -6.99 -8.86
CA ALA A 95 2.18 -7.67 -10.05
C ALA A 95 2.46 -6.85 -11.32
N GLU A 96 2.45 -7.51 -12.47
CA GLU A 96 2.66 -6.85 -13.77
C GLU A 96 1.62 -5.75 -14.08
N ASN A 97 0.43 -5.83 -13.49
CA ASN A 97 -0.61 -4.79 -13.55
C ASN A 97 -0.38 -3.62 -12.57
N GLY A 98 0.67 -3.66 -11.74
CA GLY A 98 1.06 -2.63 -10.78
C GLY A 98 0.50 -2.80 -9.37
N GLU A 99 -0.40 -3.77 -9.15
CA GLU A 99 -0.94 -4.04 -7.81
C GLU A 99 0.14 -4.57 -6.88
N ILE A 100 0.06 -4.18 -5.60
CA ILE A 100 1.01 -4.60 -4.58
C ILE A 100 0.38 -5.72 -3.78
N ALA A 101 1.05 -6.87 -3.73
CA ALA A 101 0.64 -8.02 -2.98
C ALA A 101 1.51 -8.21 -1.74
N LEU A 102 0.90 -8.79 -0.71
CA LEU A 102 1.59 -9.37 0.43
C LEU A 102 1.48 -10.89 0.32
N ARG A 103 2.54 -11.57 0.74
CA ARG A 103 2.51 -13.02 0.89
C ARG A 103 1.94 -13.36 2.25
N ASP A 104 0.94 -14.25 2.29
CA ASP A 104 0.50 -14.86 3.52
C ASP A 104 1.60 -15.82 4.00
N CYS A 105 2.18 -15.52 5.17
CA CYS A 105 3.23 -16.31 5.80
C CYS A 105 2.66 -17.26 6.87
N GLY A 106 1.35 -17.53 6.86
CA GLY A 106 0.73 -18.57 7.67
C GLY A 106 1.42 -19.92 7.47
N CYS A 107 1.37 -20.77 8.50
CA CYS A 107 2.22 -21.95 8.63
C CYS A 107 2.18 -22.94 7.44
N ASP A 108 1.13 -22.89 6.60
CA ASP A 108 0.94 -23.76 5.43
C ASP A 108 0.42 -23.03 4.18
N SER A 109 0.39 -21.69 4.18
CA SER A 109 -0.15 -20.88 3.07
C SER A 109 0.98 -20.32 2.20
N TYR A 110 0.83 -20.44 0.88
CA TYR A 110 1.67 -19.78 -0.12
C TYR A 110 0.86 -18.72 -0.88
N ASP A 111 -0.27 -18.31 -0.32
CA ASP A 111 -1.22 -17.46 -0.99
C ASP A 111 -0.75 -16.00 -0.98
N PHE A 112 -1.12 -15.28 -2.03
CA PHE A 112 -0.92 -13.84 -2.10
C PHE A 112 -2.28 -13.16 -1.96
N TYR A 113 -2.30 -12.02 -1.27
CA TYR A 113 -3.44 -11.13 -1.31
C TYR A 113 -2.97 -9.75 -1.75
N PHE A 114 -3.73 -9.16 -2.67
CA PHE A 114 -3.49 -7.80 -3.10
C PHE A 114 -3.88 -6.82 -2.00
N TYR A 115 -3.04 -5.82 -1.85
CA TYR A 115 -3.05 -4.92 -0.72
C TYR A 115 -3.10 -3.45 -1.13
N PHE A 116 -2.45 -3.08 -2.23
CA PHE A 116 -2.63 -1.76 -2.84
C PHE A 116 -2.90 -1.91 -4.33
N GLU A 117 -3.70 -0.99 -4.88
CA GLU A 117 -3.90 -0.93 -6.32
C GLU A 117 -2.61 -0.53 -7.04
N ARG A 118 -1.78 0.29 -6.38
CA ARG A 118 -0.50 0.79 -6.90
C ARG A 118 0.48 1.09 -5.77
N PHE A 119 1.78 1.05 -6.08
CA PHE A 119 2.81 1.45 -5.11
C PHE A 119 2.69 2.92 -4.67
N GLU A 120 2.14 3.80 -5.50
CA GLU A 120 1.88 5.18 -5.09
C GLU A 120 0.97 5.27 -3.87
N THR A 121 -0.11 4.48 -3.80
CA THR A 121 -1.02 4.52 -2.64
C THR A 121 -0.30 4.09 -1.36
N PHE A 122 0.60 3.10 -1.46
CA PHE A 122 1.45 2.73 -0.34
C PHE A 122 2.31 3.91 0.15
N ILE A 123 2.99 4.61 -0.77
CA ILE A 123 3.78 5.80 -0.41
C ILE A 123 2.91 6.89 0.23
N GLU A 124 1.73 7.16 -0.33
CA GLU A 124 0.79 8.15 0.21
C GLU A 124 0.42 7.84 1.66
N GLN A 125 0.13 6.57 1.95
CA GLN A 125 -0.15 6.13 3.31
C GLN A 125 1.06 6.24 4.24
N GLN A 126 2.26 5.84 3.79
CA GLN A 126 3.47 5.99 4.62
C GLN A 126 3.72 7.46 4.97
N ALA A 127 3.60 8.36 3.99
CA ALA A 127 3.77 9.79 4.19
C ALA A 127 2.70 10.38 5.11
N PHE A 128 1.44 9.95 4.93
CA PHE A 128 0.33 10.37 5.78
C PHE A 128 0.52 9.91 7.22
N PHE A 129 0.72 8.62 7.48
CA PHE A 129 0.85 8.12 8.84
C PHE A 129 2.07 8.67 9.58
N GLU A 130 3.11 9.09 8.87
CA GLU A 130 4.20 9.80 9.51
C GLU A 130 3.81 11.20 9.99
N GLU A 131 3.11 11.98 9.16
CA GLU A 131 2.60 13.30 9.55
C GLU A 131 1.60 13.17 10.72
N TYR A 132 0.75 12.15 10.68
CA TYR A 132 -0.32 11.90 11.64
C TYR A 132 0.08 10.90 12.74
N ARG A 133 1.37 10.69 12.98
CA ARG A 133 1.90 9.67 13.93
C ARG A 133 1.42 9.80 15.39
N TYR A 134 0.79 10.92 15.73
CA TYR A 134 0.24 11.16 17.07
C TYR A 134 -1.16 10.54 17.25
N TYR A 135 -1.90 10.29 16.15
CA TYR A 135 -3.18 9.57 16.17
C TYR A 135 -3.00 8.06 16.43
N ILE A 136 -1.89 7.48 15.96
CA ILE A 136 -1.58 6.04 16.01
C ILE A 136 -0.88 5.57 17.30
N ARG A 137 -0.88 6.38 18.37
CA ARG A 137 -0.18 6.05 19.62
C ARG A 137 -0.79 4.86 20.37
N LEU A 138 -2.03 4.51 20.05
CA LEU A 138 -2.71 3.33 20.54
C LEU A 138 -2.93 2.40 19.34
N PRO A 139 -2.71 1.08 19.47
CA PRO A 139 -2.98 0.16 18.37
C PRO A 139 -4.43 0.32 17.92
N GLY A 140 -4.65 0.43 16.61
CA GLY A 140 -5.99 0.51 16.03
C GLY A 140 -6.84 -0.67 16.51
N LEU A 141 -8.03 -0.39 17.03
CA LEU A 141 -8.99 -1.43 17.39
C LEU A 141 -9.72 -1.84 16.12
N GLY A 142 -9.26 -2.93 15.51
CA GLY A 142 -9.97 -3.60 14.42
C GLY A 142 -11.34 -4.07 14.91
N ASN A 143 -12.41 -3.67 14.22
CA ASN A 143 -13.73 -4.28 14.41
C ASN A 143 -14.07 -5.10 13.16
N ASP A 144 -14.50 -6.35 13.39
CA ASP A 144 -14.13 -7.45 12.51
C ASP A 144 -14.87 -7.52 11.18
N LEU A 145 -16.05 -6.93 11.00
CA LEU A 145 -16.73 -7.04 9.70
C LEU A 145 -17.68 -5.89 9.43
N ILE A 146 -17.36 -5.12 8.40
CA ILE A 146 -18.35 -4.26 7.75
C ILE A 146 -18.47 -4.67 6.30
N CYS A 147 -19.63 -5.24 5.96
CA CYS A 147 -19.88 -5.77 4.63
C CYS A 147 -20.06 -4.65 3.58
N ASN A 148 -20.37 -3.41 4.00
CA ASN A 148 -20.63 -2.31 3.08
C ASN A 148 -19.93 -1.01 3.48
N ILE A 149 -18.82 -0.72 2.81
CA ILE A 149 -18.00 0.47 3.00
C ILE A 149 -18.73 1.79 2.65
N ASN A 150 -19.77 1.72 1.81
CA ASN A 150 -20.54 2.91 1.42
C ASN A 150 -21.36 3.42 2.59
N PHE A 151 -21.91 2.53 3.42
CA PHE A 151 -22.66 2.92 4.62
C PHE A 151 -21.79 3.69 5.62
N LEU A 152 -20.53 3.28 5.77
CA LEU A 152 -19.56 4.03 6.57
C LEU A 152 -19.24 5.39 5.97
N SER A 153 -19.10 5.45 4.65
CA SER A 153 -18.83 6.71 3.94
C SER A 153 -19.97 7.70 4.13
N GLU A 154 -21.23 7.23 4.17
CA GLU A 154 -22.40 8.05 4.50
C GLU A 154 -22.38 8.51 5.96
N TYR A 155 -22.07 7.60 6.89
CA TYR A 155 -22.00 7.90 8.32
C TYR A 155 -20.92 8.96 8.63
N PHE A 156 -19.75 8.84 8.01
CA PHE A 156 -18.62 9.77 8.16
C PHE A 156 -18.59 10.85 7.08
N SER A 157 -19.76 11.26 6.58
CA SER A 157 -19.87 12.31 5.55
C SER A 157 -19.42 13.69 6.02
N ASP A 158 -19.32 13.90 7.33
CA ASP A 158 -18.76 15.10 7.98
C ASP A 158 -17.23 15.03 8.19
N TYR A 159 -16.59 13.91 7.84
CA TYR A 159 -15.14 13.76 7.89
C TYR A 159 -14.52 14.07 6.53
N ASP A 160 -13.30 14.61 6.55
CA ASP A 160 -12.52 14.81 5.34
C ASP A 160 -12.05 13.44 4.81
N PHE A 161 -12.52 13.06 3.62
CA PHE A 161 -12.03 11.89 2.91
C PHE A 161 -10.64 12.14 2.32
N ILE A 162 -9.70 11.22 2.55
CA ILE A 162 -8.31 11.34 2.09
C ILE A 162 -8.14 10.52 0.81
N ASP A 163 -8.46 11.14 -0.32
CA ASP A 163 -8.48 10.49 -1.64
C ASP A 163 -7.10 9.96 -2.05
N GLU A 164 -6.03 10.72 -1.77
CA GLU A 164 -4.68 10.33 -2.15
C GLU A 164 -4.19 9.07 -1.42
N CYS A 165 -4.68 8.79 -0.21
CA CYS A 165 -4.36 7.59 0.56
C CYS A 165 -5.32 6.42 0.30
N SER A 166 -6.38 6.67 -0.47
CA SER A 166 -7.46 5.71 -0.71
C SER A 166 -7.34 5.06 -2.09
N ASP A 167 -7.77 3.80 -2.18
CA ASP A 167 -7.90 3.00 -3.39
C ASP A 167 -8.97 1.90 -3.20
N LYS A 168 -9.04 0.89 -4.08
CA LYS A 168 -10.05 -0.17 -3.92
C LYS A 168 -9.85 -1.07 -2.69
N TYR A 169 -8.67 -1.07 -2.07
CA TYR A 169 -8.35 -1.83 -0.86
C TYR A 169 -8.38 -0.98 0.41
N HIS A 170 -8.25 0.34 0.27
CA HIS A 170 -8.10 1.26 1.39
C HIS A 170 -9.03 2.47 1.29
N ARG A 171 -9.62 2.84 2.43
CA ARG A 171 -10.37 4.09 2.58
C ARG A 171 -9.95 4.81 3.84
N MET A 172 -9.81 6.13 3.77
CA MET A 172 -9.37 6.93 4.92
C MET A 172 -10.20 8.20 5.07
N TRP A 173 -10.59 8.49 6.31
CA TRP A 173 -11.32 9.69 6.69
C TRP A 173 -10.68 10.30 7.93
N LYS A 174 -10.73 11.62 8.07
CA LYS A 174 -10.27 12.28 9.30
C LYS A 174 -11.18 13.43 9.70
N ASN A 175 -11.14 13.77 10.98
CA ASN A 175 -11.56 15.07 11.46
C ASN A 175 -10.55 15.57 12.50
N ASN A 176 -10.93 16.55 13.32
CA ASN A 176 -10.03 17.13 14.33
C ASN A 176 -9.73 16.21 15.52
N LEU A 177 -10.47 15.12 15.69
CA LEU A 177 -10.37 14.22 16.86
C LEU A 177 -9.93 12.81 16.47
N HIS A 178 -10.32 12.36 15.28
CA HIS A 178 -10.24 10.98 14.86
C HIS A 178 -9.62 10.84 13.48
N LEU A 179 -8.89 9.75 13.31
CA LEU A 179 -8.49 9.21 12.03
C LEU A 179 -9.11 7.82 11.90
N LEU A 180 -9.82 7.62 10.81
CA LEU A 180 -10.49 6.38 10.47
C LEU A 180 -9.84 5.83 9.23
N HIS A 181 -9.45 4.56 9.27
CA HIS A 181 -9.02 3.90 8.07
C HIS A 181 -9.62 2.50 8.00
N ALA A 182 -10.09 2.15 6.81
CA ALA A 182 -10.65 0.85 6.51
C ALA A 182 -9.76 0.14 5.51
N ARG A 183 -9.60 -1.17 5.71
CA ARG A 183 -8.81 -2.05 4.86
C ARG A 183 -9.65 -3.24 4.43
N LEU A 184 -9.61 -3.56 3.15
CA LEU A 184 -10.23 -4.75 2.61
C LEU A 184 -9.27 -5.95 2.79
N TYR A 185 -9.76 -6.96 3.49
CA TYR A 185 -9.17 -8.29 3.60
C TYR A 185 -10.04 -9.29 2.84
N PRO A 186 -9.55 -10.52 2.57
CA PRO A 186 -10.37 -11.57 1.96
C PRO A 186 -11.71 -11.81 2.68
N GLU A 187 -11.74 -11.62 4.00
CA GLU A 187 -12.93 -11.80 4.85
C GLU A 187 -13.89 -10.60 4.82
N GLY A 188 -13.44 -9.42 4.37
CA GLY A 188 -14.23 -8.20 4.33
C GLY A 188 -13.47 -6.95 4.77
N TRP A 189 -14.19 -5.85 4.97
CA TRP A 189 -13.58 -4.61 5.46
C TRP A 189 -13.39 -4.67 6.98
N ILE A 190 -12.17 -4.35 7.40
CA ILE A 190 -11.83 -4.08 8.80
C ILE A 190 -11.61 -2.57 8.94
N ILE A 191 -12.29 -1.94 9.89
CA ILE A 191 -12.02 -0.54 10.26
C ILE A 191 -11.09 -0.50 11.46
N PHE A 192 -10.17 0.46 11.41
CA PHE A 192 -9.33 0.87 12.49
C PHE A 192 -9.69 2.30 12.92
N PHE A 193 -9.72 2.49 14.24
CA PHE A 193 -10.03 3.76 14.88
C PHE A 193 -8.79 4.30 15.58
N ASP A 194 -8.24 5.39 15.04
CA ASP A 194 -7.17 6.17 15.64
C ASP A 194 -7.73 7.48 16.20
N SER A 195 -7.18 7.96 17.31
CA SER A 195 -7.72 9.14 18.02
C SER A 195 -6.64 9.81 18.85
N LEU A 196 -6.82 11.11 19.12
CA LEU A 196 -5.93 11.88 19.99
C LEU A 196 -5.91 11.38 21.44
N SER A 197 -6.97 10.69 21.88
CA SER A 197 -7.01 10.06 23.20
C SER A 197 -7.81 8.76 23.20
N GLU A 198 -7.50 7.90 24.16
CA GLU A 198 -8.18 6.64 24.38
C GLU A 198 -9.67 6.83 24.68
N ASN A 199 -10.02 7.85 25.47
CA ASN A 199 -11.41 8.16 25.82
C ASN A 199 -12.22 8.54 24.59
N GLU A 200 -11.68 9.41 23.73
CA GLU A 200 -12.34 9.81 22.49
C GLU A 200 -12.50 8.62 21.54
N ARG A 201 -11.51 7.73 21.46
CA ARG A 201 -11.63 6.49 20.67
C ARG A 201 -12.76 5.59 21.18
N HIS A 202 -12.81 5.32 22.48
CA HIS A 202 -13.84 4.44 23.06
C HIS A 202 -15.24 5.05 22.94
N LYS A 203 -15.39 6.37 23.12
CA LYS A 203 -16.67 7.06 22.90
C LYS A 203 -17.20 6.84 21.48
N LEU A 204 -16.33 7.01 20.47
CA LEU A 204 -16.71 6.79 19.08
C LEU A 204 -17.12 5.33 18.83
N ILE A 205 -16.34 4.36 19.33
CA ILE A 205 -16.66 2.93 19.18
C ILE A 205 -18.03 2.61 19.82
N GLU A 206 -18.30 3.08 21.03
CA GLU A 206 -19.57 2.83 21.71
C GLU A 206 -20.76 3.54 21.02
N GLU A 207 -20.55 4.73 20.47
CA GLU A 207 -21.55 5.41 19.64
C GLU A 207 -21.90 4.58 18.40
N LEU A 208 -20.88 4.07 17.69
CA LEU A 208 -21.05 3.26 16.49
C LEU A 208 -21.76 1.93 16.80
N LYS A 209 -21.44 1.27 17.92
CA LYS A 209 -22.16 0.08 18.40
C LYS A 209 -23.61 0.37 18.73
N THR A 210 -23.85 1.45 19.48
CA THR A 210 -25.22 1.87 19.85
C THR A 210 -26.09 2.15 18.62
N LYS A 211 -25.48 2.68 17.56
CA LYS A 211 -26.14 2.94 16.27
C LYS A 211 -26.14 1.74 15.31
N ASN A 212 -25.63 0.58 15.72
CA ASN A 212 -25.47 -0.64 14.92
C ASN A 212 -24.69 -0.41 13.60
N ILE A 213 -23.70 0.49 13.63
CA ILE A 213 -22.79 0.72 12.50
C ILE A 213 -21.70 -0.36 12.46
N ILE A 214 -21.24 -0.76 13.65
CA ILE A 214 -20.27 -1.83 13.87
C ILE A 214 -20.85 -2.81 14.91
N ALA A 215 -20.27 -4.01 14.96
CA ALA A 215 -20.64 -5.05 15.94
C ALA A 215 -20.13 -4.75 17.35
#